data_AF-A0A7C3HNA9-F1
#
_entry.id   AF-A0A7C3HNA9-F1
#
_cell.length_a   1.000
_cell.length_b   1.000
_cell.length_c   1.000
_cell.angle_alpha   90.00
_cell.angle_beta   90.00
_cell.angle_gamma   90.00
#
_symmetry.space_group_name_H-M   'P 1'
#
loop_
_entity.id
_entity.type
_entity.pdbx_description
1 polymer ?
#
loop_
_entity_poly.entity_id
_entity_poly.type
_entity_poly.pdbx_seq_one_letter_code
_entity_poly.pdbx_strand_id
1 'polypeptide(L)' 'IAVQNAAAPADGAKIANEVKKKFGLTDVIQSDISPVIGTHVGPGSIAVVYYIEP' A
#
# COMPACT_ATOMS: atom_id res chain seq x y z
N ILE A 1 3.13 2.46 -8.95
CA ILE A 1 3.05 2.60 -7.48
C ILE A 1 2.11 1.53 -6.95
N ALA A 2 2.43 0.91 -5.83
CA ALA A 2 1.60 -0.08 -5.16
C ALA A 2 1.34 0.32 -3.70
N VAL A 3 0.18 -0.06 -3.18
CA VAL A 3 -0.16 0.05 -1.76
C VAL A 3 -0.50 -1.33 -1.23
N GLN A 4 0.17 -1.75 -0.17
CA GLN A 4 -0.05 -3.04 0.46
C GLN A 4 -0.54 -2.87 1.90
N ASN A 5 -1.34 -3.80 2.39
CA ASN A 5 -1.86 -3.77 3.77
C ASN A 5 -1.66 -5.11 4.48
N ALA A 6 -1.42 -5.08 5.80
CA ALA A 6 -1.45 -6.26 6.66
C ALA A 6 -2.75 -6.28 7.47
N ALA A 7 -3.74 -7.07 7.04
CA ALA A 7 -5.04 -7.20 7.71
C ALA A 7 -5.76 -5.86 7.97
N ALA A 8 -5.58 -4.89 7.08
CA ALA A 8 -6.15 -3.55 7.16
C ALA A 8 -6.61 -3.04 5.78
N PRO A 9 -7.52 -3.76 5.09
CA PRO A 9 -7.87 -3.47 3.70
C PRO A 9 -8.55 -2.11 3.52
N ALA A 10 -9.33 -1.65 4.51
CA ALA A 10 -9.97 -0.33 4.48
C ALA A 10 -8.95 0.81 4.55
N ASP A 11 -7.94 0.69 5.42
CA ASP A 11 -6.87 1.67 5.54
C ASP A 11 -5.97 1.66 4.30
N GLY A 12 -5.66 0.46 3.77
CA GLY A 12 -4.95 0.30 2.51
C GLY A 12 -5.66 0.99 1.34
N ALA A 13 -6.97 0.79 1.20
CA ALA A 13 -7.78 1.45 0.17
C ALA A 13 -7.84 2.97 0.34
N LYS A 14 -7.91 3.46 1.59
CA LYS A 14 -7.85 4.89 1.90
C LYS A 14 -6.53 5.50 1.43
N ILE A 15 -5.40 4.88 1.79
CA ILE A 15 -4.06 5.35 1.38
C ILE A 15 -3.89 5.26 -0.14
N ALA A 16 -4.37 4.19 -0.79
CA ALA A 16 -4.33 4.08 -2.24
C ALA A 16 -5.07 5.23 -2.93
N ASN A 17 -6.25 5.61 -2.43
CA ASN A 17 -7.01 6.75 -2.94
C ASN A 17 -6.30 8.09 -2.71
N GLU A 18 -5.67 8.28 -1.54
CA GLU A 18 -4.89 9.49 -1.26
C GLU A 18 -3.66 9.59 -2.18
N VAL A 19 -2.96 8.49 -2.42
CA VAL A 19 -1.83 8.42 -3.36
C VAL A 19 -2.29 8.72 -4.79
N LYS A 20 -3.41 8.12 -5.25
CA LYS A 20 -3.98 8.43 -6.58
C LYS A 20 -4.24 9.92 -6.73
N LYS A 21 -4.93 10.54 -5.76
CA LYS A 21 -5.29 11.97 -5.79
C LYS A 21 -4.05 12.87 -5.73
N LYS A 22 -3.13 12.60 -4.81
CA LYS A 22 -1.96 13.45 -4.55
C LYS A 22 -0.98 13.50 -5.73
N PHE A 23 -0.86 12.40 -6.46
CA PHE A 23 0.11 12.28 -7.55
C PHE A 23 -0.55 12.22 -8.95
N GLY A 24 -1.87 12.43 -9.05
CA GLY A 24 -2.59 12.44 -10.33
C GLY A 24 -2.55 11.11 -11.07
N LEU A 25 -2.50 9.99 -10.35
CA LEU A 25 -2.35 8.65 -10.93
C LEU A 25 -3.70 8.09 -11.35
N THR A 26 -3.75 7.46 -12.52
CA THR A 26 -4.92 6.71 -12.98
C THR A 26 -5.07 5.38 -12.24
N ASP A 27 -3.95 4.74 -11.87
CA ASP A 27 -3.99 3.48 -11.17
C ASP A 27 -2.91 3.28 -10.08
N VAL A 28 -3.27 2.46 -9.09
CA VAL A 28 -2.44 2.05 -7.95
C VAL A 28 -2.80 0.60 -7.66
N ILE A 29 -1.79 -0.27 -7.72
CA ILE A 29 -1.95 -1.69 -7.40
C ILE A 29 -2.21 -1.80 -5.90
N GLN A 30 -3.28 -2.49 -5.53
CA GLN A 30 -3.58 -2.82 -4.14
C GLN A 30 -3.37 -4.32 -3.91
N SER A 31 -2.69 -4.67 -2.82
CA SER A 31 -2.50 -6.08 -2.45
C SER A 31 -2.36 -6.26 -0.93
N ASP A 32 -2.33 -7.50 -0.49
CA ASP A 32 -1.99 -7.83 0.90
C ASP A 32 -0.49 -7.99 1.08
N ILE A 33 -0.01 -7.69 2.28
CA ILE A 33 1.33 -8.04 2.75
C ILE A 33 1.33 -9.54 3.08
N SER A 34 2.32 -10.27 2.55
CA SER A 34 2.43 -11.71 2.80
C SER A 34 2.65 -12.01 4.29
N PRO A 35 2.23 -13.20 4.79
CA PRO A 35 2.41 -13.55 6.20
C PRO A 35 3.87 -13.48 6.67
N VAL A 36 4.84 -13.81 5.81
CA VAL A 36 6.28 -13.76 6.14
C VAL A 36 6.70 -12.34 6.55
N ILE A 37 6.24 -11.32 5.83
CA ILE A 37 6.52 -9.93 6.17
C ILE A 37 5.58 -9.48 7.30
N GLY A 38 4.31 -9.87 7.24
CA GLY A 38 3.27 -9.53 8.21
C GLY A 38 3.62 -9.91 9.65
N THR A 39 4.30 -11.04 9.87
CA THR A 39 4.79 -11.46 11.20
C THR A 39 5.75 -10.44 11.83
N HIS A 40 6.47 -9.66 11.04
CA HIS A 40 7.45 -8.69 11.52
C HIS A 40 6.85 -7.29 11.71
N VAL A 41 6.01 -6.86 10.77
CA VAL A 41 5.42 -5.50 10.78
C VAL A 41 4.14 -5.41 11.60
N GLY A 42 3.43 -6.54 11.78
CA GLY A 42 2.19 -6.63 12.53
C GLY A 42 0.94 -6.15 11.77
N PRO A 43 -0.28 -6.54 12.24
CA PRO A 43 -1.55 -6.08 11.68
C PRO A 43 -1.69 -4.55 11.74
N GLY A 44 -2.38 -3.96 10.76
CA GLY A 44 -2.52 -2.50 10.65
C GLY A 44 -1.43 -1.82 9.83
N SER A 45 -0.34 -2.52 9.51
CA SER A 45 0.74 -1.99 8.69
C SER A 45 0.30 -1.72 7.25
N ILE A 46 0.65 -0.54 6.73
CA ILE A 46 0.42 -0.13 5.34
C ILE A 46 1.77 0.22 4.69
N ALA A 47 2.01 -0.27 3.48
CA ALA A 47 3.22 0.02 2.72
C ALA A 47 2.87 0.74 1.40
N VAL A 48 3.61 1.79 1.06
CA VAL A 48 3.56 2.45 -0.26
C VAL A 48 4.86 2.18 -0.98
N VAL A 49 4.80 1.52 -2.11
CA VAL A 49 5.96 1.07 -2.89
C VAL A 49 5.99 1.80 -4.22
N TYR A 50 7.13 2.42 -4.53
CA TYR A 50 7.34 3.15 -5.77
C TYR A 50 8.80 3.01 -6.22
N TYR A 51 9.00 3.18 -7.52
CA TYR A 51 10.32 3.22 -8.14
C TYR A 51 10.68 4.69 -8.40
N ILE A 52 11.94 5.04 -8.17
CA ILE A 52 12.53 6.31 -8.59
C ILE A 52 13.62 6.01 -9.60
N GLU A 53 13.61 6.72 -10.72
CA GLU A 53 14.73 6.72 -11.64
C GLU A 53 15.76 7.74 -11.12
N PRO A 54 17.05 7.35 -10.97
CA PRO A 54 18.09 8.19 -10.40
C PRO A 54 18.53 9.35 -11.31
#